data_AF-A0A8X6H7D2-F1
#
_entry.id   AF-A0A8X6H7D2-F1
#
_cell.length_a   1.000
_cell.length_b   1.000
_cell.length_c   1.000
_cell.angle_alpha   90.00
_cell.angle_beta   90.00
_cell.angle_gamma   90.00
#
_symmetry.space_group_name_H-M   'P 1'
#
loop_
_entity.id
_entity.type
_entity.pdbx_description
1 polymer ?
#
loop_
_entity_poly.entity_id
_entity_poly.type
_entity_poly.pdbx_seq_one_letter_code
_entity_poly.pdbx_strand_id
1 'polypeptide(L)'
;MPGQKQNRKKSHAILLSFGFQYKIAEDVAKDLGLPNMQIHGLLNRTIKKLTSRLYAVIEKSVESTIEKREIVMEPLAQDLNEELEEAAKKIQKKQKQDALKLKDLDVSQYAVKGSEEDWEKALFSGRKALVSIKSIKKIANSAEEAKLLQESYKKPKQQKKRKR
;
A
#
# COMPACT_ATOMS: atom_id res chain seq x y z
N MET A 1 32.93 -26.58 -32.92
CA MET A 1 31.58 -26.02 -33.19
C MET A 1 31.64 -24.73 -34.05
N PRO A 2 31.93 -24.82 -35.36
CA PRO A 2 32.04 -23.65 -36.26
C PRO A 2 30.68 -23.01 -36.60
N GLY A 3 29.57 -23.77 -36.63
CA GLY A 3 28.25 -23.26 -37.02
C GLY A 3 27.67 -22.19 -36.09
N GLN A 4 27.97 -22.22 -34.80
CA GLN A 4 27.47 -21.21 -33.85
C GLN A 4 28.14 -19.84 -34.03
N LYS A 5 29.41 -19.79 -34.43
CA LYS A 5 30.11 -18.53 -34.71
C LYS A 5 29.52 -17.85 -35.95
N GLN A 6 29.16 -18.63 -36.97
CA GLN A 6 28.54 -18.11 -38.19
C GLN A 6 27.15 -17.52 -37.93
N ASN A 7 26.33 -18.18 -37.12
CA ASN A 7 25.00 -17.67 -36.76
C ASN A 7 25.07 -16.37 -35.96
N ARG A 8 26.08 -16.22 -35.09
CA ARG A 8 26.30 -14.95 -34.39
C ARG A 8 26.61 -13.83 -35.38
N LYS A 9 27.56 -14.01 -36.31
CA LYS A 9 27.90 -12.97 -37.30
C LYS A 9 26.66 -12.53 -38.12
N LYS A 10 25.84 -13.49 -38.57
CA LYS A 10 24.59 -13.22 -39.29
C LYS A 10 23.57 -12.42 -38.46
N SER A 11 23.39 -12.74 -37.17
CA SER A 11 22.50 -11.98 -36.28
C SER A 11 22.92 -10.51 -36.10
N HIS A 12 24.23 -10.21 -36.05
CA HIS A 12 24.68 -8.82 -35.94
C HIS A 12 24.42 -8.03 -37.22
N ALA A 13 24.64 -8.65 -38.38
CA ALA A 13 24.32 -8.04 -39.68
C ALA A 13 22.82 -7.75 -39.81
N ILE A 14 21.96 -8.68 -39.39
CA ILE A 14 20.49 -8.49 -39.37
C ILE A 14 20.11 -7.35 -38.40
N LEU A 15 20.70 -7.30 -37.21
CA LEU A 15 20.39 -6.23 -36.27
C LEU A 15 20.80 -4.85 -36.83
N LEU A 16 21.95 -4.76 -37.51
CA LEU A 16 22.41 -3.55 -38.17
C LEU A 16 21.46 -3.14 -39.33
N SER A 17 21.06 -4.10 -40.16
CA SER A 17 20.23 -3.81 -41.33
C SER A 17 18.83 -3.32 -40.94
N PHE A 18 18.20 -3.93 -39.93
CA PHE A 18 16.89 -3.51 -39.43
C PHE A 18 16.96 -2.28 -38.51
N GLY A 19 17.94 -2.24 -37.60
CA GLY A 19 18.00 -1.22 -36.55
C GLY A 19 18.63 0.10 -36.98
N PHE A 20 19.60 0.07 -37.90
CA PHE A 20 20.36 1.26 -38.31
C PHE A 20 20.14 1.65 -39.76
N GLN A 21 20.03 0.66 -40.67
CA GLN A 21 19.87 0.92 -42.10
C GLN A 21 18.41 0.96 -42.57
N TYR A 22 17.45 0.67 -41.68
CA TYR A 22 16.00 0.66 -41.96
C TYR A 22 15.59 -0.14 -43.22
N LYS A 23 16.27 -1.26 -43.49
CA LYS A 23 15.94 -2.14 -44.63
C LYS A 23 14.76 -3.06 -44.29
N ILE A 24 13.95 -3.37 -45.31
CA ILE A 24 12.85 -4.32 -45.20
C ILE A 24 13.40 -5.76 -45.22
N ALA A 25 12.68 -6.69 -44.61
CA ALA A 25 13.10 -8.09 -44.49
C ALA A 25 13.45 -8.76 -45.82
N GLU A 26 12.76 -8.39 -46.91
CA GLU A 26 13.04 -8.91 -48.25
C GLU A 26 14.39 -8.45 -48.81
N ASP A 27 14.77 -7.20 -48.55
CA ASP A 27 16.07 -6.68 -48.98
C ASP A 27 17.21 -7.30 -48.18
N VAL A 28 16.99 -7.51 -46.88
CA VAL A 28 17.92 -8.24 -46.02
C VAL A 28 18.03 -9.71 -46.44
N ALA A 29 16.96 -10.32 -46.94
CA ALA A 29 16.95 -11.68 -47.49
C ALA A 29 17.81 -11.80 -48.74
N LYS A 30 17.72 -10.82 -49.64
CA LYS A 30 18.57 -10.74 -50.83
C LYS A 30 20.04 -10.51 -50.45
N ASP A 31 20.32 -9.57 -49.57
CA ASP A 31 21.70 -9.22 -49.14
C ASP A 31 22.43 -10.38 -48.45
N LEU A 32 21.72 -11.16 -47.62
CA LEU A 32 22.32 -12.25 -46.85
C LEU A 32 22.18 -13.63 -47.54
N GLY A 33 21.42 -13.73 -48.63
CA GLY A 33 21.13 -15.00 -49.31
C GLY A 33 20.39 -16.00 -48.42
N LEU A 34 19.48 -15.52 -47.56
CA LEU A 34 18.75 -16.35 -46.60
C LEU A 34 17.25 -16.29 -46.86
N PRO A 35 16.49 -17.37 -46.58
CA PRO A 35 15.04 -17.33 -46.61
C PRO A 35 14.48 -16.29 -45.63
N ASN A 36 13.43 -15.57 -46.02
CA ASN A 36 12.82 -14.51 -45.21
C ASN A 36 12.39 -15.03 -43.81
N MET A 37 11.84 -16.25 -43.76
CA MET A 37 11.41 -16.90 -42.51
C MET A 37 12.58 -17.14 -41.53
N GLN A 38 13.79 -17.42 -42.05
CA GLN A 38 14.98 -17.59 -41.22
C GLN A 38 15.48 -16.25 -40.67
N ILE A 39 15.36 -15.16 -41.42
CA ILE A 39 15.72 -13.80 -40.95
C ILE A 39 14.85 -13.40 -39.77
N HIS A 40 13.53 -13.54 -39.89
CA HIS A 40 12.61 -13.27 -38.79
C HIS A 40 12.90 -14.16 -37.57
N GLY A 41 13.22 -15.44 -37.79
CA GLY A 41 13.65 -16.34 -36.71
C GLY A 41 14.92 -15.87 -35.99
N LEU A 42 15.94 -15.44 -36.74
CA LEU A 42 17.19 -14.91 -36.18
C LEU A 42 16.96 -13.56 -35.47
N LEU A 43 16.11 -12.70 -36.02
CA LEU A 43 15.73 -11.42 -35.42
C LEU A 43 15.03 -11.65 -34.08
N ASN A 44 14.01 -12.51 -34.04
CA ASN A 44 13.30 -12.86 -32.81
C ASN A 44 14.23 -13.44 -31.74
N ARG A 45 15.18 -14.30 -32.14
CA ARG A 45 16.18 -14.84 -31.21
C ARG A 45 17.11 -13.75 -30.66
N THR A 46 17.43 -12.75 -31.47
CA THR A 46 18.28 -11.61 -31.07
C THR A 46 17.54 -10.69 -30.10
N ILE A 47 16.26 -10.38 -30.38
CA ILE A 47 15.39 -9.61 -29.48
C ILE A 47 15.25 -10.31 -28.12
N LYS A 48 14.98 -11.62 -28.10
CA LYS A 48 14.91 -12.39 -26.84
C LYS A 48 16.19 -12.29 -26.00
N LYS A 49 17.35 -12.33 -26.65
CA LYS A 49 18.65 -12.17 -25.96
C LYS A 49 18.83 -10.75 -25.40
N LEU A 50 18.41 -9.74 -26.16
CA LEU A 50 18.45 -8.35 -25.71
C LEU A 50 17.56 -8.16 -24.48
N THR A 51 16.31 -8.59 -24.56
CA THR A 51 15.34 -8.53 -23.46
C THR A 51 15.84 -9.27 -22.22
N SER A 52 16.36 -10.49 -22.38
CA SER A 52 16.95 -11.26 -21.28
C SER A 52 18.15 -10.54 -20.64
N ARG A 53 18.99 -9.87 -21.44
CA ARG A 53 20.11 -9.09 -20.89
C ARG A 53 19.65 -7.86 -20.13
N LEU A 54 18.62 -7.18 -20.61
CA LEU A 54 18.02 -6.04 -19.91
C LEU A 54 17.41 -6.48 -18.57
N TYR A 55 16.68 -7.58 -18.55
CA TYR A 55 16.16 -8.15 -17.30
C TYR A 55 17.28 -8.53 -16.33
N ALA A 56 18.36 -9.16 -16.80
CA ALA A 56 19.50 -9.48 -15.94
C ALA A 56 20.17 -8.23 -15.32
N VAL A 57 20.17 -7.10 -16.04
CA VAL A 57 20.68 -5.82 -15.49
C VAL A 57 19.73 -5.27 -14.42
N ILE A 58 18.42 -5.35 -14.66
CA ILE A 58 17.39 -4.94 -13.69
C ILE A 58 17.47 -5.81 -12.43
N GLU A 59 17.52 -7.13 -12.60
CA GLU A 59 17.67 -8.11 -11.51
C GLU A 59 18.92 -7.80 -10.67
N LYS A 60 20.05 -7.52 -11.31
CA LYS A 60 21.28 -7.13 -10.61
C LYS A 60 21.14 -5.83 -9.82
N SER A 61 20.41 -4.84 -10.36
CA SER A 61 20.12 -3.59 -9.66
C SER A 61 19.21 -3.80 -8.46
N VAL A 62 18.23 -4.69 -8.58
CA VAL A 62 17.34 -5.08 -7.48
C VAL A 62 18.14 -5.83 -6.41
N GLU A 63 18.99 -6.78 -6.80
CA GLU A 63 19.84 -7.54 -5.87
C GLU A 63 20.78 -6.62 -5.07
N SER A 64 21.33 -5.57 -5.67
CA SER A 64 22.14 -4.58 -4.93
C SER A 64 21.33 -3.68 -3.99
N THR A 65 20.03 -3.55 -4.22
CA THR A 65 19.12 -2.77 -3.35
C THR A 65 18.62 -3.61 -2.19
N ILE A 66 18.52 -4.92 -2.36
CA ILE A 66 18.19 -5.86 -1.30
C ILE A 66 19.46 -6.05 -0.46
N GLU A 67 19.49 -5.44 0.73
CA GLU A 67 20.52 -5.72 1.73
C GLU A 67 20.57 -7.23 1.96
N LYS A 68 21.68 -7.88 1.59
CA LYS A 68 21.95 -9.27 1.95
C LYS A 68 22.19 -9.30 3.45
N ARG A 69 21.11 -9.38 4.23
CA ARG A 69 21.20 -9.69 5.65
C ARG A 69 21.77 -11.11 5.73
N GLU A 70 23.02 -11.23 6.16
CA GLU A 70 23.53 -12.50 6.66
C GLU A 70 22.65 -12.87 7.86
N ILE A 71 21.74 -13.82 7.63
CA ILE A 71 20.91 -14.36 8.70
C ILE A 71 21.82 -15.29 9.49
N VAL A 72 22.55 -14.73 10.46
CA VAL A 72 23.19 -15.51 11.50
C VAL A 72 22.07 -16.05 12.37
N MET A 73 21.72 -17.32 12.19
CA MET A 73 20.73 -18.00 13.03
C MET A 73 21.37 -18.29 14.39
N GLU A 74 21.31 -17.32 15.29
CA GLU A 74 21.64 -17.53 16.70
C GLU A 74 20.48 -18.27 17.40
N PRO A 75 20.77 -19.24 18.29
CA PRO A 75 19.72 -19.87 19.09
C PRO A 75 19.07 -18.82 19.99
N LEU A 76 17.73 -18.81 20.03
CA LEU A 76 16.98 -17.89 20.88
C LEU A 76 17.36 -18.11 22.35
N ALA A 77 17.69 -17.03 23.07
CA ALA A 77 18.03 -17.08 24.49
C ALA A 77 16.84 -17.49 25.40
N GLN A 78 15.62 -17.34 24.88
CA GLN A 78 14.35 -17.69 25.54
C GLN A 78 13.46 -18.40 24.53
N ASP A 79 12.70 -19.41 24.98
CA ASP A 79 11.78 -20.11 24.08
C ASP A 79 10.63 -19.20 23.66
N LEU A 80 10.18 -19.31 22.41
CA LEU A 80 9.12 -18.46 21.86
C LEU A 80 7.82 -18.56 22.66
N ASN A 81 7.55 -19.75 23.21
CA ASN A 81 6.39 -19.96 24.08
C ASN A 81 6.46 -19.15 25.38
N GLU A 82 7.64 -19.04 26.00
CA GLU A 82 7.80 -18.28 27.24
C GLU A 82 7.60 -16.77 27.00
N GLU A 83 8.13 -16.24 25.89
CA GLU A 83 7.92 -14.83 25.50
C GLU A 83 6.42 -14.55 25.24
N LEU A 84 5.74 -15.45 24.53
CA LEU A 84 4.30 -15.34 24.25
C LEU A 84 3.46 -15.36 25.53
N GLU A 85 3.79 -16.24 26.49
CA GLU A 85 3.12 -16.29 27.78
C GLU A 85 3.33 -15.01 28.60
N GLU A 86 4.54 -14.45 28.62
CA GLU A 86 4.81 -13.19 29.30
C GLU A 86 4.03 -12.03 28.69
N ALA A 87 3.98 -11.96 27.36
CA ALA A 87 3.19 -10.97 26.64
C ALA A 87 1.69 -11.10 26.96
N ALA A 88 1.17 -12.32 26.99
CA ALA A 88 -0.22 -12.59 27.36
C ALA A 88 -0.53 -12.15 28.80
N LYS A 89 0.36 -12.47 29.75
CA LYS A 89 0.24 -12.03 31.16
C LYS A 89 0.29 -10.50 31.29
N LYS A 90 1.13 -9.81 30.52
CA LYS A 90 1.21 -8.34 30.48
C LYS A 90 -0.08 -7.72 29.92
N ILE A 91 -0.65 -8.27 28.85
CA ILE A 91 -1.91 -7.82 28.26
C ILE A 91 -3.08 -8.01 29.23
N GLN A 92 -3.19 -9.20 29.86
CA GLN A 92 -4.23 -9.46 30.84
C GLN A 92 -4.16 -8.53 32.06
N LYS A 93 -2.95 -8.22 32.55
CA LYS A 93 -2.77 -7.25 33.63
C LYS A 93 -3.25 -5.86 33.24
N LYS A 94 -2.91 -5.39 32.03
CA LYS A 94 -3.41 -4.10 31.51
C LYS A 94 -4.93 -4.10 31.39
N GLN A 95 -5.52 -5.13 30.78
CA GLN A 95 -6.97 -5.27 30.68
C GLN A 95 -7.67 -5.26 32.04
N LYS A 96 -7.11 -5.94 33.05
CA LYS A 96 -7.64 -5.93 34.42
C LYS A 96 -7.55 -4.53 35.06
N GLN A 97 -6.45 -3.82 34.86
CA GLN A 97 -6.30 -2.45 35.36
C GLN A 97 -7.27 -1.49 34.68
N ASP A 98 -7.44 -1.61 33.37
CA ASP A 98 -8.37 -0.76 32.61
C ASP A 98 -9.82 -1.08 32.98
N ALA A 99 -10.17 -2.35 33.19
CA ALA A 99 -11.47 -2.74 33.71
C ALA A 99 -11.74 -2.23 35.12
N LEU A 100 -10.72 -2.19 35.98
CA LEU A 100 -10.85 -1.63 37.33
C LEU A 100 -11.08 -0.11 37.27
N LYS A 101 -10.28 0.61 36.50
CA LYS A 101 -10.50 2.04 36.25
C LYS A 101 -11.90 2.30 35.68
N LEU A 102 -12.35 1.48 34.73
CA LEU A 102 -13.67 1.62 34.13
C LEU A 102 -14.82 1.36 35.11
N LYS A 103 -14.61 0.50 36.13
CA LYS A 103 -15.57 0.28 37.23
C LYS A 103 -15.59 1.43 38.23
N ASP A 104 -14.45 2.09 38.45
CA ASP A 104 -14.33 3.23 39.35
C ASP A 104 -14.90 4.52 38.73
N LEU A 105 -15.00 4.59 37.40
CA LEU A 105 -15.68 5.68 36.69
C LEU A 105 -17.20 5.45 36.68
N ASP A 106 -17.97 6.43 37.19
CA ASP A 106 -19.44 6.41 37.14
C ASP A 106 -19.95 6.67 35.71
N VAL A 107 -20.11 5.58 34.95
CA VAL A 107 -20.58 5.59 33.55
C VAL A 107 -22.07 5.94 33.44
N SER A 108 -22.79 6.06 34.56
CA SER A 108 -24.23 6.37 34.61
C SER A 108 -24.57 7.71 33.96
N GLN A 109 -23.62 8.65 33.94
CA GLN A 109 -23.77 9.97 33.32
C GLN A 109 -23.77 9.92 31.79
N TYR A 110 -23.23 8.85 31.20
CA TYR A 110 -23.22 8.60 29.75
C TYR A 110 -24.25 7.55 29.33
N ALA A 111 -25.05 7.03 30.27
CA ALA A 111 -26.16 6.15 29.97
C ALA A 111 -27.19 6.92 29.13
N VAL A 112 -27.26 6.61 27.84
CA VAL A 112 -28.27 7.17 26.94
C VAL A 112 -29.62 6.61 27.39
N LYS A 113 -30.48 7.47 27.95
CA LYS A 113 -31.84 7.09 28.32
C LYS A 113 -32.65 6.80 27.05
N GLY A 114 -32.86 5.52 26.77
CA GLY A 114 -33.75 4.99 25.73
C GLY A 114 -34.08 3.54 26.07
N SER A 115 -35.34 3.14 25.92
CA SER A 115 -35.74 1.74 26.13
C SER A 115 -35.24 0.86 24.99
N GLU A 116 -35.02 -0.44 25.22
CA GLU A 116 -34.57 -1.38 24.17
C GLU A 116 -35.51 -1.35 22.94
N GLU A 117 -36.81 -1.11 23.17
CA GLU A 117 -37.84 -0.97 22.13
C GLU A 117 -37.65 0.30 21.27
N ASP A 118 -37.13 1.39 21.83
CA ASP A 118 -36.83 2.63 21.09
C ASP A 118 -35.59 2.45 20.20
N TRP A 119 -34.63 1.66 20.66
CA TRP A 119 -33.41 1.33 19.92
C TRP A 119 -33.69 0.38 18.75
N GLU A 120 -34.51 -0.65 18.94
CA GLU A 120 -34.94 -1.53 17.84
C GLU A 120 -35.69 -0.75 16.75
N LYS A 121 -36.61 0.15 17.12
CA LYS A 121 -37.32 1.01 16.17
C LYS A 121 -36.37 1.94 15.40
N ALA A 122 -35.35 2.49 16.07
CA ALA A 122 -34.34 3.32 15.41
C ALA A 122 -33.48 2.50 14.42
N LEU A 123 -33.09 1.28 14.79
CA LEU A 123 -32.23 0.41 13.99
C LEU A 123 -32.92 -0.15 12.74
N PHE A 124 -34.21 -0.49 12.85
CA PHE A 124 -35.01 -0.98 11.72
C PHE A 124 -35.43 0.13 10.73
N SER A 125 -35.28 1.41 11.08
CA SER A 125 -35.55 2.53 10.17
C SER A 125 -34.37 2.75 9.20
N GLY A 126 -34.24 1.88 8.20
CA GLY A 126 -33.12 1.81 7.24
C GLY A 126 -32.93 2.99 6.25
N ARG A 127 -33.32 4.22 6.60
CA ARG A 127 -32.89 5.44 5.90
C ARG A 127 -31.97 6.22 6.83
N LYS A 128 -30.92 6.87 6.31
CA LYS A 128 -29.99 7.72 7.08
C LYS A 128 -30.74 8.82 7.83
N ALA A 129 -31.34 8.48 8.97
CA ALA A 129 -32.10 9.36 9.80
C ALA A 129 -31.12 10.07 10.71
N LEU A 130 -31.05 11.39 10.59
CA LEU A 130 -30.31 12.24 11.50
C LEU A 130 -30.99 12.15 12.87
N VAL A 131 -30.50 11.25 13.74
CA VAL A 131 -31.04 11.09 15.09
C VAL A 131 -30.54 12.25 15.95
N SER A 132 -31.40 13.24 16.17
CA SER A 132 -31.14 14.37 17.06
C SER A 132 -31.74 14.06 18.43
N ILE A 133 -30.90 13.96 19.46
CA ILE A 133 -31.34 13.82 20.84
C ILE A 133 -31.93 15.17 21.26
N LYS A 134 -33.25 15.24 21.39
CA LYS A 134 -33.95 16.43 21.90
C LYS A 134 -33.47 16.67 23.34
N SER A 135 -32.68 17.73 23.57
CA SER A 135 -32.12 18.00 24.89
C SER A 135 -33.26 18.10 25.91
N ILE A 136 -33.33 17.14 26.82
CA ILE A 136 -34.19 17.23 27.99
C ILE A 136 -33.63 18.40 28.81
N LYS A 137 -34.51 19.35 29.21
CA LYS A 137 -34.16 20.57 29.95
C LYS A 137 -33.06 20.28 30.98
N LYS A 138 -31.88 20.87 30.75
CA LYS A 138 -30.80 20.87 31.74
C LYS A 138 -31.34 21.48 33.05
N ILE A 139 -31.15 20.74 34.13
CA ILE A 139 -31.25 21.24 35.50
C ILE A 139 -30.29 22.44 35.62
N ALA A 140 -30.75 23.49 36.31
CA ALA A 140 -30.35 24.89 36.15
C ALA A 140 -28.92 25.29 36.63
N ASN A 141 -27.92 24.41 36.55
CA ASN A 141 -26.57 24.68 37.08
C ASN A 141 -25.44 24.65 36.02
N SER A 142 -25.67 25.10 34.78
CA SER A 142 -24.62 25.12 33.73
C SER A 142 -24.52 26.44 32.95
N ALA A 143 -24.97 27.55 33.55
CA ALA A 143 -24.87 28.87 32.91
C ALA A 143 -23.42 29.37 32.79
N GLU A 144 -22.49 28.83 33.60
CA GLU A 144 -21.06 29.21 33.56
C GLU A 144 -20.26 28.43 32.51
N GLU A 145 -20.50 27.12 32.35
CA GLU A 145 -19.80 26.29 31.35
C GLU A 145 -20.13 26.65 29.90
N ALA A 146 -21.35 27.13 29.64
CA ALA A 146 -21.78 27.50 28.29
C ALA A 146 -21.02 28.71 27.71
N LYS A 147 -20.47 29.58 28.57
CA LYS A 147 -19.68 30.75 28.12
C LYS A 147 -18.27 30.37 27.68
N LEU A 148 -17.64 29.40 28.34
CA LEU A 148 -16.26 28.96 28.04
C LEU A 148 -16.15 28.25 26.68
N LEU A 149 -17.20 27.55 26.25
CA LEU A 149 -17.21 26.84 24.97
C LEU A 149 -17.54 27.73 23.76
N GLN A 150 -18.14 28.91 23.94
CA GLN A 150 -18.42 29.82 22.82
C GLN A 150 -17.21 30.67 22.42
N GLU A 151 -16.27 30.90 23.34
CA GLU A 151 -15.11 31.74 23.08
C GLU A 151 -14.06 31.05 22.20
N SER A 152 -14.04 29.72 22.20
CA SER A 152 -13.05 28.88 21.52
C SER A 152 -13.30 28.66 20.01
N TYR A 153 -14.44 29.09 19.45
CA TYR A 153 -14.81 28.82 18.03
C TYR A 153 -14.96 30.06 17.13
N LYS A 154 -14.27 31.17 17.40
CA LYS A 154 -14.21 32.29 16.43
C LYS A 154 -13.18 32.01 15.33
N LYS A 155 -13.64 31.62 14.12
CA LYS A 155 -12.78 31.46 12.92
C LYS A 155 -12.29 32.83 12.39
N PRO A 156 -11.03 32.95 11.92
CA PRO A 156 -10.49 34.20 11.39
C PRO A 156 -10.98 34.51 9.96
N LYS A 157 -11.29 35.78 9.68
CA LYS A 157 -11.71 36.29 8.35
C LYS A 157 -10.51 36.39 7.40
N GLN A 158 -10.56 35.70 6.26
CA GLN A 158 -9.57 35.84 5.17
C GLN A 158 -9.78 37.14 4.39
N GLN A 159 -8.74 37.97 4.28
CA GLN A 159 -8.70 39.18 3.45
C GLN A 159 -8.44 38.82 1.97
N LYS A 160 -9.35 39.19 1.07
CA LYS A 160 -9.14 39.09 -0.39
C LYS A 160 -8.16 40.18 -0.87
N LYS A 161 -6.98 39.80 -1.38
CA LYS A 161 -6.07 40.71 -2.08
C LYS A 161 -6.63 41.07 -3.46
N ARG A 162 -6.75 42.36 -3.78
CA ARG A 162 -7.05 42.86 -5.13
C ARG A 162 -5.80 42.68 -6.01
N LYS A 163 -5.94 42.04 -7.18
CA LYS A 163 -4.92 42.04 -8.23
C LYS A 163 -4.94 43.39 -8.96
N ARG A 164 -3.75 43.93 -9.25
CA ARG A 164 -3.52 44.95 -10.27
C ARG A 164 -3.55 44.31 -11.65
#